data_AF-A0A431K2S2-F1
#
_entry.id   AF-A0A431K2S2-F1
#
_cell.length_a   1.000
_cell.length_b   1.000
_cell.length_c   1.000
_cell.angle_alpha   90.00
_cell.angle_beta   90.00
_cell.angle_gamma   90.00
#
_symmetry.space_group_name_H-M   'P 1'
#
loop_
_entity.id
_entity.type
_entity.pdbx_description
1 polymer ?
#
loop_
_entity_poly.entity_id
_entity_poly.type
_entity_poly.pdbx_seq_one_letter_code
_entity_poly.pdbx_strand_id
1 'polypeptide(L)'
;MHDAHSATGDEEWVIWNGGLGLVTTAALGRVEQGSSGRQAWLDDPFDMVGPFDLDELETHGRIAFAACIVMSRQRWQADQAELRHESIHLRRAAEQRMNEEFARFSGRRHPAMRQPTDERAHREALNLPADGKLDHRQVNTAFRKLAQKAHPDAGGSHEHFVRITKARAALLETINR
;
A
#
# COMPACT_ATOMS: atom_id res chain seq x y z
N MET A 1 -25.67 -16.06 -26.88
CA MET A 1 -24.30 -16.45 -26.51
C MET A 1 -23.44 -15.22 -26.61
N HIS A 2 -22.78 -14.89 -25.49
CA HIS A 2 -21.67 -13.95 -25.30
C HIS A 2 -21.87 -12.47 -25.68
N ASP A 3 -22.29 -11.69 -24.68
CA ASP A 3 -21.82 -10.32 -24.48
C ASP A 3 -21.50 -10.17 -22.98
N ALA A 4 -20.23 -10.36 -22.63
CA ALA A 4 -19.74 -10.33 -21.24
C ALA A 4 -18.34 -9.70 -21.17
N HIS A 5 -18.10 -8.58 -21.85
CA HIS A 5 -16.78 -7.93 -21.90
C HIS A 5 -16.85 -6.42 -21.64
N SER A 6 -17.71 -5.97 -20.72
CA SER A 6 -17.73 -4.56 -20.32
C SER A 6 -18.05 -4.42 -18.83
N ALA A 7 -17.05 -4.58 -17.96
CA ALA A 7 -17.18 -4.18 -16.55
C ALA A 7 -15.86 -4.02 -15.75
N THR A 8 -14.67 -4.36 -16.26
CA THR A 8 -13.47 -4.44 -15.40
C THR A 8 -12.55 -3.21 -15.43
N GLY A 9 -12.99 -2.08 -15.98
CA GLY A 9 -12.16 -0.87 -16.09
C GLY A 9 -12.23 0.09 -14.90
N ASP A 10 -13.34 0.12 -14.16
CA ASP A 10 -13.60 1.13 -13.12
C ASP A 10 -13.83 0.53 -11.71
N GLU A 11 -13.69 -0.79 -11.57
CA GLU A 11 -13.87 -1.41 -10.25
C GLU A 11 -12.64 -1.17 -9.37
N GLU A 12 -12.82 -0.30 -8.38
CA GLU A 12 -11.81 -0.03 -7.37
C GLU A 12 -11.76 -1.12 -6.30
N TRP A 13 -10.60 -1.74 -6.18
CA TRP A 13 -10.29 -2.72 -5.13
C TRP A 13 -9.68 -2.04 -3.92
N VAL A 14 -10.07 -2.50 -2.73
CA VAL A 14 -9.52 -2.01 -1.47
C VAL A 14 -8.21 -2.74 -1.20
N ILE A 15 -7.16 -1.97 -0.98
CA ILE A 15 -5.85 -2.45 -0.55
C ILE A 15 -5.70 -2.12 0.92
N TRP A 16 -5.65 -3.17 1.74
CA TRP A 16 -5.49 -3.06 3.17
C TRP A 16 -4.11 -3.56 3.59
N ASN A 17 -3.38 -2.78 4.39
CA ASN A 17 -2.18 -3.23 5.07
C ASN A 17 -2.36 -3.06 6.58
N GLY A 18 -2.69 -4.18 7.25
CA GLY A 18 -2.94 -4.20 8.69
C GLY A 18 -1.72 -3.85 9.54
N GLY A 19 -0.51 -4.17 9.08
CA GLY A 19 0.73 -3.81 9.78
C GLY A 19 0.99 -2.30 9.78
N LEU A 20 0.53 -1.59 8.73
CA LEU A 20 0.68 -0.15 8.61
C LEU A 20 -0.56 0.66 9.00
N GLY A 21 -1.70 -0.01 9.18
CA GLY A 21 -2.99 0.64 9.35
C GLY A 21 -3.40 1.44 8.11
N LEU A 22 -2.92 1.05 6.94
CA LEU A 22 -3.17 1.74 5.67
C LEU A 22 -4.37 1.10 4.96
N VAL A 23 -5.31 1.94 4.56
CA VAL A 23 -6.36 1.59 3.58
C VAL A 23 -6.28 2.54 2.40
N THR A 24 -6.31 2.01 1.19
CA THR A 24 -6.38 2.78 -0.07
C THR A 24 -7.17 1.99 -1.10
N THR A 25 -7.65 2.63 -2.15
CA THR A 25 -8.21 1.96 -3.33
C THR A 25 -7.25 2.01 -4.51
N ALA A 26 -7.36 1.04 -5.42
CA ALA A 26 -6.76 1.07 -6.74
C ALA A 26 -7.60 0.24 -7.72
N ALA A 27 -7.59 0.62 -9.00
CA ALA A 27 -8.14 -0.21 -10.07
C ALA A 27 -7.22 -1.40 -10.38
N LEU A 28 -7.69 -2.35 -11.18
CA LEU A 28 -6.82 -3.34 -11.82
C LEU A 28 -6.19 -2.71 -13.06
N GLY A 29 -4.89 -2.91 -13.23
CA GLY A 29 -4.14 -2.44 -14.38
C GLY A 29 -4.04 -3.54 -15.43
N ARG A 30 -2.86 -4.17 -15.50
CA ARG A 30 -2.61 -5.28 -16.41
C ARG A 30 -3.27 -6.56 -15.90
N VAL A 31 -3.90 -7.32 -16.79
CA VAL A 31 -4.34 -8.70 -16.55
C VAL A 31 -3.74 -9.59 -17.63
N GLU A 32 -3.11 -10.68 -17.21
CA GLU A 32 -2.53 -11.70 -18.09
C GLU A 32 -3.24 -13.03 -17.89
N GLN A 33 -3.50 -13.73 -18.99
CA GLN A 33 -4.07 -15.07 -18.93
C GLN A 33 -2.96 -16.10 -19.13
N GLY A 34 -2.71 -16.90 -18.09
CA GLY A 34 -1.73 -17.97 -18.10
C GLY A 34 -2.37 -19.35 -17.99
N SER A 35 -1.54 -20.40 -18.05
CA SER A 35 -1.97 -21.79 -17.82
C SER A 35 -2.49 -22.05 -16.41
N SER A 36 -2.14 -21.17 -15.46
CA SER A 36 -2.52 -21.25 -14.04
C SER A 36 -3.70 -20.33 -13.67
N GLY A 37 -4.37 -19.71 -14.64
CA GLY A 37 -5.48 -18.78 -14.41
C GLY A 37 -5.18 -17.34 -14.83
N ARG A 38 -6.06 -16.40 -14.45
CA ARG A 38 -5.87 -14.97 -14.69
C ARG A 38 -4.99 -14.36 -13.59
N GLN A 39 -3.87 -13.78 -14.00
CA GLN A 39 -2.99 -13.02 -13.13
C GLN A 39 -3.22 -11.53 -13.33
N ALA A 40 -3.32 -10.78 -12.24
CA ALA A 40 -3.54 -9.34 -12.28
C ALA A 40 -2.47 -8.55 -11.54
N TRP A 41 -2.28 -7.33 -12.00
CA TRP A 41 -1.54 -6.26 -11.33
C TRP A 41 -2.54 -5.16 -11.02
N LEU A 42 -2.33 -4.47 -9.91
CA LEU A 42 -3.04 -3.23 -9.65
C LEU A 42 -2.68 -2.18 -10.71
N ASP A 43 -3.49 -1.15 -10.87
CA ASP A 43 -3.18 -0.01 -11.72
C ASP A 43 -2.35 1.03 -10.94
N ASP A 44 -1.88 2.04 -11.66
CA ASP A 44 -1.19 3.19 -11.12
C ASP A 44 -1.86 3.71 -9.82
N PRO A 45 -1.07 3.93 -8.74
CA PRO A 45 0.40 3.87 -8.65
C PRO A 45 0.94 2.54 -8.11
N PHE A 46 0.15 1.48 -8.17
CA PHE A 46 0.49 0.15 -7.69
C PHE A 46 0.64 -0.85 -8.84
N ASP A 47 0.93 -0.38 -10.05
CA ASP A 47 1.24 -1.15 -11.26
C ASP A 47 2.32 -2.23 -11.09
N MET A 48 3.19 -2.05 -10.10
CA MET A 48 4.21 -3.01 -9.67
C MET A 48 3.73 -4.08 -8.66
N VAL A 49 2.51 -3.96 -8.15
CA VAL A 49 1.93 -4.86 -7.14
C VAL A 49 1.12 -5.93 -7.86
N GLY A 50 1.79 -7.06 -8.09
CA GLY A 50 1.32 -8.25 -8.79
C GLY A 50 2.53 -9.08 -9.27
N PRO A 51 2.32 -10.23 -9.92
CA PRO A 51 1.02 -10.84 -10.20
C PRO A 51 0.38 -11.45 -8.94
N PHE A 52 -0.93 -11.28 -8.80
CA PHE A 52 -1.77 -12.09 -7.91
C PHE A 52 -2.89 -12.78 -8.70
N ASP A 53 -3.48 -13.81 -8.11
CA ASP A 53 -4.56 -14.58 -8.74
C ASP A 53 -5.87 -13.78 -8.74
N LEU A 54 -6.33 -13.39 -9.94
CA LEU A 54 -7.56 -12.64 -10.11
C LEU A 54 -8.79 -13.52 -9.93
N ASP A 55 -8.72 -14.78 -10.35
CA ASP A 55 -9.83 -15.72 -10.21
C ASP A 55 -10.12 -15.99 -8.72
N GLU A 56 -9.09 -16.14 -7.90
CA GLU A 56 -9.21 -16.27 -6.45
C GLU A 56 -9.79 -14.99 -5.82
N LEU A 57 -9.29 -13.82 -6.22
CA LEU A 57 -9.77 -12.52 -5.71
C LEU A 57 -11.25 -12.30 -6.01
N GLU A 58 -11.70 -12.57 -7.24
CA GLU A 58 -13.11 -12.45 -7.62
C GLU A 58 -13.98 -13.48 -6.89
N THR A 59 -13.49 -14.72 -6.73
CA THR A 59 -14.25 -15.80 -6.09
C THR A 59 -14.45 -15.56 -4.59
N HIS A 60 -13.40 -15.15 -3.87
CA HIS A 60 -13.44 -14.99 -2.41
C HIS A 60 -13.73 -13.54 -1.99
N GLY A 61 -13.68 -12.60 -2.92
CA GLY A 61 -13.75 -11.17 -2.65
C GLY A 61 -12.53 -10.63 -1.90
N ARG A 62 -11.48 -11.44 -1.71
CA ARG A 62 -10.20 -11.04 -1.10
C ARG A 62 -9.07 -11.99 -1.47
N ILE A 63 -7.85 -11.48 -1.49
CA ILE A 63 -6.61 -12.24 -1.63
C ILE A 63 -5.52 -11.60 -0.78
N ALA A 64 -4.71 -12.43 -0.12
CA ALA A 64 -3.51 -11.96 0.56
C ALA A 64 -2.35 -11.87 -0.44
N PHE A 65 -1.67 -10.73 -0.49
CA PHE A 65 -0.52 -10.52 -1.35
C PHE A 65 0.57 -9.71 -0.63
N ALA A 66 1.73 -10.34 -0.45
CA ALA A 66 2.82 -9.80 0.38
C ALA A 66 2.32 -9.35 1.77
N ALA A 67 2.55 -8.10 2.15
CA ALA A 67 2.08 -7.53 3.42
C ALA A 67 0.67 -6.93 3.35
N CYS A 68 -0.01 -7.05 2.22
CA CYS A 68 -1.31 -6.45 1.96
C CYS A 68 -2.39 -7.53 1.76
N ILE A 69 -3.63 -7.13 1.94
CA ILE A 69 -4.81 -7.87 1.51
C ILE A 69 -5.52 -6.98 0.48
N VAL A 70 -5.74 -7.51 -0.72
CA VAL A 70 -6.57 -6.88 -1.74
C VAL A 70 -7.97 -7.47 -1.61
N MET A 71 -9.01 -6.64 -1.63
CA MET A 71 -10.38 -7.10 -1.41
C MET A 71 -11.41 -6.22 -2.11
N SER A 72 -12.57 -6.79 -2.40
CA SER A 72 -13.68 -6.01 -2.94
C SER A 72 -14.18 -5.02 -1.89
N ARG A 73 -14.81 -3.93 -2.33
CA ARG A 73 -15.43 -2.96 -1.42
C ARG A 73 -16.46 -3.59 -0.48
N GLN A 74 -17.24 -4.54 -1.00
CA GLN A 74 -18.23 -5.27 -0.20
C GLN A 74 -17.56 -6.09 0.91
N ARG A 75 -16.46 -6.79 0.59
CA ARG A 75 -15.71 -7.57 1.57
C ARG A 75 -15.06 -6.68 2.62
N TRP A 76 -14.49 -5.55 2.22
CA TRP A 76 -13.97 -4.55 3.14
C TRP A 76 -15.03 -4.07 4.13
N GLN A 77 -16.23 -3.72 3.66
CA GLN A 77 -17.31 -3.25 4.54
C GLN A 77 -17.74 -4.32 5.56
N ALA A 78 -17.77 -5.59 5.15
CA ALA A 78 -18.10 -6.70 6.04
C ALA A 78 -17.00 -6.96 7.09
N ASP A 79 -15.73 -6.92 6.68
CA ASP A 79 -14.60 -7.35 7.50
C ASP A 79 -13.93 -6.16 8.26
N GLN A 80 -14.37 -4.91 8.04
CA GLN A 80 -13.70 -3.69 8.53
C GLN A 80 -13.45 -3.69 10.04
N ALA A 81 -14.41 -4.16 10.82
CA ALA A 81 -14.31 -4.17 12.28
C ALA A 81 -13.25 -5.18 12.76
N GLU A 82 -13.25 -6.38 12.19
CA GLU A 82 -12.30 -7.45 12.54
C GLU A 82 -10.88 -7.07 12.11
N LEU A 83 -10.71 -6.62 10.87
CA LEU A 83 -9.40 -6.20 10.33
C LEU A 83 -8.77 -5.06 11.11
N ARG A 84 -9.58 -4.13 11.64
CA ARG A 84 -9.11 -3.05 12.50
C ARG A 84 -8.67 -3.55 13.87
N HIS A 85 -9.36 -4.52 14.45
CA HIS A 85 -8.93 -5.13 15.72
C HIS A 85 -7.62 -5.90 15.54
N GLU A 86 -7.51 -6.72 14.49
CA GLU A 86 -6.28 -7.45 14.16
C GLU A 86 -5.11 -6.49 13.88
N SER A 87 -5.37 -5.37 13.20
CA SER A 87 -4.35 -4.35 12.92
C SER A 87 -3.76 -3.73 14.17
N ILE A 88 -4.51 -3.59 15.28
CA ILE A 88 -3.93 -3.10 16.54
C ILE A 88 -2.84 -4.05 17.04
N HIS A 89 -3.06 -5.37 16.94
CA HIS A 89 -2.09 -6.38 17.32
C HIS A 89 -0.91 -6.44 16.35
N LEU A 90 -1.18 -6.42 15.04
CA LEU A 90 -0.17 -6.41 14.00
C LEU A 90 0.70 -5.16 14.05
N ARG A 91 0.11 -3.99 14.30
CA ARG A 91 0.82 -2.72 14.41
C ARG A 91 1.72 -2.71 15.64
N ARG A 92 1.27 -3.21 16.78
CA ARG A 92 2.13 -3.36 17.97
C ARG A 92 3.31 -4.29 17.70
N ALA A 93 3.08 -5.44 17.06
CA ALA A 93 4.15 -6.37 16.72
C ALA A 93 5.13 -5.81 15.66
N ALA A 94 4.62 -5.04 14.68
CA ALA A 94 5.44 -4.35 13.69
C ALA A 94 6.23 -3.19 14.32
N GLU A 95 5.62 -2.39 15.20
CA GLU A 95 6.27 -1.34 15.98
C GLU A 95 7.35 -1.91 16.90
N GLN A 96 7.11 -3.06 17.53
CA GLN A 96 8.11 -3.75 18.35
C GLN A 96 9.28 -4.25 17.52
N ARG A 97 9.03 -4.94 16.39
CA ARG A 97 10.11 -5.38 15.49
C ARG A 97 10.94 -4.21 14.97
N MET A 98 10.28 -3.14 14.56
CA MET A 98 10.95 -1.91 14.13
C MET A 98 11.73 -1.25 15.28
N ASN A 99 11.19 -1.20 16.50
CA ASN A 99 11.89 -0.63 17.65
C ASN A 99 13.09 -1.50 18.05
N GLU A 100 13.00 -2.82 17.94
CA GLU A 100 14.10 -3.75 18.18
C GLU A 100 15.17 -3.67 17.09
N GLU A 101 14.79 -3.62 15.82
CA GLU A 101 15.71 -3.45 14.70
C GLU A 101 16.39 -2.08 14.77
N PHE A 102 15.61 -1.01 14.99
CA PHE A 102 16.15 0.32 15.24
C PHE A 102 17.09 0.31 16.45
N ALA A 103 16.71 -0.26 17.61
CA ALA A 103 17.59 -0.34 18.79
C ALA A 103 18.89 -1.12 18.54
N ARG A 104 18.85 -2.15 17.70
CA ARG A 104 20.06 -2.91 17.28
C ARG A 104 20.98 -2.05 16.41
N PHE A 105 20.44 -1.15 15.59
CA PHE A 105 21.22 -0.23 14.75
C PHE A 105 21.54 1.13 15.42
N SER A 106 20.76 1.54 16.42
CA SER A 106 20.75 2.88 17.01
C SER A 106 21.30 2.90 18.43
N GLY A 107 22.44 2.27 18.68
CA GLY A 107 23.10 2.24 19.99
C GLY A 107 23.36 3.59 20.69
N ARG A 108 22.93 4.74 20.12
CA ARG A 108 22.89 6.05 20.78
C ARG A 108 21.75 6.95 20.24
N ARG A 109 20.51 6.82 20.72
CA ARG A 109 19.58 7.93 21.05
C ARG A 109 18.15 7.43 21.36
N HIS A 110 17.61 7.94 22.46
CA HIS A 110 16.25 7.72 22.99
C HIS A 110 15.19 8.65 22.32
N PRO A 111 13.88 8.42 22.55
CA PRO A 111 12.84 8.34 21.52
C PRO A 111 12.17 9.69 21.24
N ALA A 112 11.78 9.91 19.98
CA ALA A 112 10.99 11.09 19.61
C ALA A 112 9.49 10.78 19.64
N MET A 113 8.80 11.60 20.43
CA MET A 113 7.36 11.71 20.61
C MET A 113 6.60 11.80 19.27
N ARG A 114 5.33 11.38 19.29
CA ARG A 114 4.32 11.67 18.24
C ARG A 114 4.41 13.14 17.83
N GLN A 115 4.96 13.40 16.65
CA GLN A 115 4.94 14.73 16.05
C GLN A 115 3.72 14.86 15.15
N PRO A 116 3.11 16.07 15.07
CA PRO A 116 2.15 16.38 14.03
C PRO A 116 2.76 16.02 12.67
N THR A 117 1.98 15.38 11.81
CA THR A 117 2.37 14.96 10.45
C THR A 117 2.99 16.12 9.71
N ASP A 118 4.32 16.20 9.76
CA ASP A 118 5.06 17.24 9.08
C ASP A 118 5.01 16.88 7.60
N GLU A 119 4.14 17.55 6.85
CA GLU A 119 3.99 17.40 5.41
C GLU A 119 5.36 17.42 4.72
N ARG A 120 6.30 18.22 5.26
CA ARG A 120 7.69 18.30 4.82
C ARG A 120 8.45 16.98 4.99
N ALA A 121 8.25 16.25 6.09
CA ALA A 121 8.86 14.93 6.30
C ALA A 121 8.28 13.88 5.36
N HIS A 122 6.99 13.97 5.01
CA HIS A 122 6.36 13.10 4.01
C HIS A 122 6.86 13.42 2.59
N ARG A 123 7.04 14.71 2.26
CA ARG A 123 7.68 15.16 1.02
C ARG A 123 9.10 14.63 0.90
N GLU A 124 9.91 14.78 1.94
CA GLU A 124 11.29 14.28 1.99
C GLU A 124 11.34 12.75 1.83
N ALA A 125 10.46 12.01 2.52
CA ALA A 125 10.39 10.55 2.38
C ALA A 125 10.10 10.10 0.94
N LEU A 126 9.41 10.91 0.15
CA LEU A 126 9.16 10.66 -1.28
C LEU A 126 10.16 11.36 -2.21
N ASN A 127 11.19 12.02 -1.68
CA ASN A 127 12.11 12.87 -2.46
C ASN A 127 11.36 13.93 -3.30
N LEU A 128 10.28 14.49 -2.76
CA LEU A 128 9.50 15.57 -3.34
C LEU A 128 10.01 16.95 -2.84
N PRO A 129 9.76 18.04 -3.57
CA PRO A 129 10.09 19.39 -3.12
C PRO A 129 9.46 19.69 -1.76
N ALA A 130 10.25 20.26 -0.85
CA ALA A 130 9.82 20.59 0.52
C ALA A 130 8.66 21.58 0.57
N ASP A 131 8.58 22.46 -0.43
CA ASP A 131 7.59 23.53 -0.54
C ASP A 131 6.94 23.54 -1.93
N GLY A 132 5.81 24.26 -2.07
CA GLY A 132 5.08 24.41 -3.32
C GLY A 132 3.89 23.47 -3.46
N LYS A 133 3.02 23.73 -4.45
CA LYS A 133 1.80 22.94 -4.67
C LYS A 133 2.18 21.56 -5.21
N LEU A 134 1.67 20.52 -4.55
CA LEU A 134 1.77 19.14 -5.03
C LEU A 134 0.46 18.72 -5.66
N ASP A 135 0.57 17.94 -6.73
CA ASP A 135 -0.56 17.23 -7.32
C ASP A 135 -0.45 15.72 -7.08
N HIS A 136 -1.57 15.01 -7.31
CA HIS A 136 -1.65 13.56 -7.15
C HIS A 136 -0.61 12.83 -8.00
N ARG A 137 -0.35 13.31 -9.22
CA ARG A 137 0.54 12.67 -10.18
C ARG A 137 1.99 12.73 -9.70
N GLN A 138 2.43 13.84 -9.13
CA GLN A 138 3.77 14.01 -8.56
C GLN A 138 4.00 13.06 -7.39
N VAL A 139 3.07 13.00 -6.43
CA VAL A 139 3.16 12.09 -5.28
C VAL A 139 3.21 10.64 -5.74
N ASN A 140 2.34 10.26 -6.67
CA ASN A 140 2.26 8.90 -7.20
C ASN A 140 3.50 8.49 -8.02
N THR A 141 4.06 9.41 -8.81
CA THR A 141 5.28 9.16 -9.60
C THR A 141 6.49 8.95 -8.69
N ALA A 142 6.62 9.79 -7.66
CA ALA A 142 7.69 9.67 -6.68
C ALA A 142 7.59 8.37 -5.88
N PHE A 143 6.38 8.02 -5.45
CA PHE A 143 6.11 6.75 -4.77
C PHE A 143 6.50 5.55 -5.62
N ARG A 144 6.04 5.45 -6.88
CA ARG A 144 6.36 4.32 -7.78
C ARG A 144 7.86 4.08 -7.92
N LYS A 145 8.63 5.14 -8.16
CA LYS A 145 10.09 5.07 -8.29
C LYS A 145 10.78 4.51 -7.05
N LEU A 146 10.27 4.84 -5.87
CA LEU A 146 10.84 4.38 -4.60
C LEU A 146 10.32 2.99 -4.22
N ALA A 147 9.06 2.70 -4.50
CA ALA A 147 8.42 1.43 -4.24
C ALA A 147 9.11 0.31 -5.02
N GLN A 148 9.40 0.52 -6.31
CA GLN A 148 10.15 -0.44 -7.13
C GLN A 148 11.54 -0.78 -6.55
N LYS A 149 12.20 0.21 -5.94
CA LYS A 149 13.53 0.01 -5.30
C LYS A 149 13.43 -0.59 -3.90
N ALA A 150 12.33 -0.35 -3.20
CA ALA A 150 12.11 -0.82 -1.84
C ALA A 150 11.42 -2.20 -1.80
N HIS A 151 11.03 -2.76 -2.95
CA HIS A 151 10.41 -4.08 -3.02
C HIS A 151 11.40 -5.18 -2.56
N PRO A 152 10.98 -6.11 -1.68
CA PRO A 152 11.86 -7.18 -1.18
C PRO A 152 12.48 -8.04 -2.27
N ASP A 153 11.73 -8.31 -3.35
CA ASP A 153 12.21 -9.10 -4.50
C ASP A 153 13.31 -8.39 -5.32
N ALA A 154 13.46 -7.06 -5.14
CA ALA A 154 14.53 -6.27 -5.72
C ALA A 154 15.69 -5.99 -4.72
N GLY A 155 15.69 -6.65 -3.56
CA GLY A 155 16.65 -6.41 -2.48
C GLY A 155 16.36 -5.16 -1.63
N GLY A 156 15.14 -4.63 -1.73
CA GLY A 156 14.70 -3.45 -1.00
C GLY A 156 14.33 -3.73 0.46
N SER A 157 14.43 -2.70 1.31
CA SER A 157 14.03 -2.80 2.71
C SER A 157 12.53 -2.65 2.87
N HIS A 158 11.91 -3.62 3.57
CA HIS A 158 10.53 -3.54 4.00
C HIS A 158 10.26 -2.23 4.75
N GLU A 159 11.16 -1.78 5.63
CA GLU A 159 11.03 -0.52 6.36
C GLU A 159 10.99 0.69 5.42
N HIS A 160 11.80 0.68 4.37
CA HIS A 160 11.79 1.73 3.35
C HIS A 160 10.44 1.76 2.62
N PHE A 161 9.94 0.59 2.19
CA PHE A 161 8.66 0.46 1.51
C PHE A 161 7.50 0.97 2.38
N VAL A 162 7.54 0.64 3.66
CA VAL A 162 6.60 1.14 4.67
C VAL A 162 6.64 2.67 4.78
N ARG A 163 7.84 3.26 4.89
CA ARG A 163 8.03 4.71 5.05
C ARG A 163 7.45 5.50 3.88
N ILE A 164 7.76 5.09 2.65
CA ILE A 164 7.27 5.77 1.44
C ILE A 164 5.76 5.59 1.24
N THR A 165 5.21 4.44 1.66
CA THR A 165 3.77 4.17 1.59
C THR A 165 2.98 5.07 2.55
N LYS A 166 3.46 5.22 3.80
CA LYS A 166 2.87 6.15 4.78
C LYS A 166 2.94 7.60 4.29
N ALA A 167 4.07 8.01 3.74
CA ALA A 167 4.26 9.34 3.20
C ALA A 167 3.30 9.65 2.04
N ARG A 168 3.09 8.70 1.12
CA ARG A 168 2.12 8.85 0.03
C ARG A 168 0.71 9.09 0.56
N ALA A 169 0.25 8.24 1.47
CA ALA A 169 -1.12 8.32 2.00
C ALA A 169 -1.40 9.68 2.65
N ALA A 170 -0.50 10.14 3.52
CA ALA A 170 -0.64 11.43 4.20
C ALA A 170 -0.66 12.61 3.22
N LEU A 171 0.17 12.59 2.17
CA LEU A 171 0.16 13.64 1.16
C LEU A 171 -1.12 13.63 0.31
N LEU A 172 -1.64 12.46 -0.05
CA LEU A 172 -2.89 12.37 -0.82
C LEU A 172 -4.10 12.83 0.00
N GLU A 173 -4.16 12.53 1.30
CA GLU A 173 -5.18 13.09 2.20
C GLU A 173 -5.09 14.61 2.29
N THR A 174 -3.88 15.16 2.26
CA THR A 174 -3.66 16.62 2.31
C THR A 174 -4.09 17.29 1.01
N ILE A 175 -3.86 16.68 -0.16
CA ILE A 175 -4.23 17.25 -1.46
C ILE A 175 -5.75 17.20 -1.71
N ASN A 176 -6.44 16.20 -1.16
CA ASN A 176 -7.90 16.05 -1.25
C ASN A 176 -8.69 16.98 -0.31
N ARG A 177 -8.01 17.85 0.45
CA ARG A 177 -8.59 18.76 1.45
C ARG A 177 -8.68 20.18 0.94
#